data_AF-A0A2B4SH91-F1
#
_entry.id   AF-A0A2B4SH91-F1
#
_cell.length_a   1.000
_cell.length_b   1.000
_cell.length_c   1.000
_cell.angle_alpha   90.00
_cell.angle_beta   90.00
_cell.angle_gamma   90.00
#
_symmetry.space_group_name_H-M   'P 1'
#
loop_
_entity.id
_entity.type
_entity.pdbx_description
1 polymer ?
#
loop_
_entity_poly.entity_id
_entity_poly.type
_entity_poly.pdbx_seq_one_letter_code
_entity_poly.pdbx_strand_id
1 'polypeptide(L)'
;MQKNFPTKHHAIFEVVAPTSVERIYTDEATGAHQNISVWRASVDVIPEGVYMIGDVAFAAHSSTFPQTAVVLVKPLIKYDQIGEIIKPPSSYEDIWDDKGSGGRHKGSFWRVHAPPGFVALGDVACNNWSQPSAEFTAKYACIRKDLLSADAELSSSALWTDKGSGAKRNVSVWSVRGYFQPTGYFKAHSAHAKPNLEVFTLPVAKIYEDHDLHWLGQTGDLDFCSGTHI
;
A
#
# COMPACT_ATOMS: atom_id res chain seq x y z
N MET A 1 31.05 -14.69 30.69
CA MET A 1 29.76 -14.07 30.31
C MET A 1 29.87 -13.60 28.87
N GLN A 2 29.16 -14.27 27.97
CA GLN A 2 29.13 -13.92 26.55
C GLN A 2 28.34 -12.61 26.43
N LYS A 3 29.01 -11.51 26.06
CA LYS A 3 28.32 -10.25 25.77
C LYS A 3 27.52 -10.47 24.49
N ASN A 4 26.20 -10.59 24.61
CA ASN A 4 25.30 -10.48 23.48
C ASN A 4 25.45 -9.07 22.91
N PHE A 5 26.17 -8.94 21.80
CA PHE A 5 26.11 -7.73 20.99
C PHE A 5 24.72 -7.66 20.37
N PRO A 6 24.03 -6.50 20.40
CA PRO A 6 22.82 -6.33 19.60
C PRO A 6 23.19 -6.57 18.13
N THR A 7 22.47 -7.48 17.47
CA THR A 7 22.57 -7.69 16.03
C THR A 7 22.27 -6.37 15.34
N LYS A 8 23.28 -5.78 14.69
CA LYS A 8 23.16 -4.57 13.89
C LYS A 8 22.03 -4.78 12.86
N HIS A 9 20.94 -4.03 12.97
CA HIS A 9 19.87 -4.11 11.98
C HIS A 9 20.31 -3.33 10.74
N HIS A 10 20.58 -4.05 9.65
CA HIS A 10 20.84 -3.42 8.35
C HIS A 10 19.52 -3.19 7.63
N ALA A 11 19.36 -2.00 7.04
CA ALA A 11 18.28 -1.74 6.12
C ALA A 11 18.27 -2.79 5.00
N ILE A 12 17.08 -3.31 4.66
CA ILE A 12 16.89 -4.32 3.62
C ILE A 12 16.26 -3.68 2.37
N PHE A 13 15.49 -2.60 2.56
CA PHE A 13 14.84 -1.85 1.52
C PHE A 13 15.18 -0.37 1.63
N GLU A 14 15.33 0.28 0.49
CA GLU A 14 15.31 1.74 0.37
C GLU A 14 13.91 2.15 -0.10
N VAL A 15 13.31 3.15 0.54
CA VAL A 15 12.05 3.76 0.08
C VAL A 15 12.37 4.81 -0.98
N VAL A 16 11.71 4.69 -2.13
CA VAL A 16 11.91 5.57 -3.29
C VAL A 16 10.58 6.24 -3.61
N ALA A 17 10.60 7.57 -3.80
CA ALA A 17 9.46 8.30 -4.33
C ALA A 17 9.42 8.15 -5.87
N PRO A 18 8.24 7.93 -6.48
CA PRO A 18 8.14 7.89 -7.93
C PRO A 18 8.34 9.29 -8.55
N THR A 19 8.86 9.33 -9.76
CA THR A 19 8.99 10.57 -10.54
C THR A 19 7.69 10.98 -11.23
N SER A 20 6.75 10.04 -11.41
CA SER A 20 5.41 10.27 -11.94
C SER A 20 4.39 9.37 -11.26
N VAL A 21 3.19 9.91 -11.04
CA VAL A 21 2.03 9.16 -10.57
C VAL A 21 0.87 9.35 -11.53
N GLU A 22 0.03 8.33 -11.63
CA GLU A 22 -1.17 8.32 -12.47
C GLU A 22 -2.41 7.96 -11.64
N ARG A 23 -3.56 8.50 -12.04
CA ARG A 23 -4.86 8.16 -11.47
C ARG A 23 -5.42 6.96 -12.21
N ILE A 24 -5.55 5.84 -11.51
CA ILE A 24 -6.04 4.59 -12.09
C ILE A 24 -7.57 4.52 -12.08
N TYR A 25 -8.19 5.00 -11.01
CA TYR A 25 -9.64 4.99 -10.87
C TYR A 25 -10.16 6.19 -10.09
N THR A 26 -11.38 6.62 -10.41
CA THR A 26 -12.19 7.53 -9.62
C THR A 26 -13.66 7.17 -9.86
N ASP A 27 -14.50 7.27 -8.83
CA ASP A 27 -15.94 6.96 -8.91
C ASP A 27 -16.77 8.13 -9.46
N GLU A 28 -16.13 9.03 -10.22
CA GLU A 28 -16.75 10.25 -10.72
C GLU A 28 -17.95 9.93 -11.64
N ALA A 29 -19.08 10.58 -11.35
CA ALA A 29 -20.37 10.38 -12.02
C ALA A 29 -20.99 8.97 -11.87
N THR A 30 -20.52 8.14 -10.95
CA THR A 30 -21.19 6.87 -10.63
C THR A 30 -22.44 7.06 -9.77
N GLY A 31 -22.52 8.15 -9.00
CA GLY A 31 -23.57 8.35 -7.99
C GLY A 31 -23.29 7.64 -6.66
N ALA A 32 -22.09 7.08 -6.47
CA ALA A 32 -21.67 6.55 -5.19
C ALA A 32 -21.78 7.63 -4.08
N HIS A 33 -22.16 7.20 -2.88
CA HIS A 33 -22.37 8.11 -1.75
C HIS A 33 -21.07 8.68 -1.17
N GLN A 34 -19.93 8.11 -1.56
CA GLN A 34 -18.59 8.48 -1.11
C GLN A 34 -17.70 8.61 -2.33
N ASN A 35 -16.67 9.45 -2.22
CA ASN A 35 -15.72 9.69 -3.30
C ASN A 35 -14.43 8.90 -3.07
N ILE A 36 -13.82 8.40 -4.13
CA ILE A 36 -12.51 7.76 -4.14
C ILE A 36 -11.70 8.21 -5.35
N SER A 37 -10.40 8.33 -5.15
CA SER A 37 -9.42 8.27 -6.24
C SER A 37 -8.32 7.27 -5.87
N VAL A 38 -7.89 6.48 -6.85
CA VAL A 38 -6.84 5.49 -6.69
C VAL A 38 -5.66 5.86 -7.58
N TRP A 39 -4.48 5.84 -6.99
CA TRP A 39 -3.25 6.37 -7.56
C TRP A 39 -2.12 5.35 -7.46
N ARG A 40 -1.24 5.39 -8.44
CA ARG A 40 -0.02 4.58 -8.46
C ARG A 40 1.12 5.30 -9.19
N ALA A 41 2.34 4.79 -9.04
CA ALA A 41 3.48 5.22 -9.85
C ALA A 41 3.30 4.80 -11.32
N SER A 42 3.54 5.70 -12.28
CA SER A 42 3.42 5.33 -13.69
C SER A 42 4.42 4.22 -14.04
N VAL A 43 3.92 3.07 -14.51
CA VAL A 43 4.72 1.83 -14.66
C VAL A 43 5.97 2.05 -15.53
N ASP A 44 5.83 2.85 -16.59
CA ASP A 44 6.86 3.09 -17.60
C ASP A 44 8.09 3.86 -17.08
N VAL A 45 7.95 4.57 -15.96
CA VAL A 45 9.04 5.37 -15.37
C VAL A 45 9.63 4.74 -14.12
N ILE A 46 9.15 3.56 -13.70
CA ILE A 46 9.71 2.85 -12.55
C ILE A 46 11.09 2.29 -12.94
N PRO A 47 12.18 2.73 -12.26
CA PRO A 47 13.51 2.26 -12.59
C PRO A 47 13.67 0.74 -12.45
N GLU A 48 14.67 0.19 -13.11
CA GLU A 48 14.98 -1.23 -12.96
C GLU A 48 15.46 -1.54 -11.54
N GLY A 49 14.95 -2.64 -10.96
CA GLY A 49 15.20 -3.01 -9.57
C GLY A 49 14.44 -2.17 -8.53
N VAL A 50 13.47 -1.34 -8.96
CA VAL A 50 12.54 -0.63 -8.08
C VAL A 50 11.13 -1.17 -8.31
N TYR A 51 10.34 -1.32 -7.24
CA TYR A 51 9.07 -2.02 -7.29
C TYR A 51 7.96 -1.28 -6.54
N MET A 52 6.75 -1.35 -7.07
CA MET A 52 5.52 -1.04 -6.34
C MET A 52 5.19 -2.15 -5.35
N ILE A 53 4.51 -1.81 -4.26
CA ILE A 53 4.04 -2.76 -3.24
C ILE A 53 2.55 -2.60 -2.92
N GLY A 54 1.85 -1.76 -3.68
CA GLY A 54 0.41 -1.50 -3.54
C GLY A 54 -0.01 -0.22 -4.27
N ASP A 55 -1.29 -0.10 -4.57
CA ASP A 55 -1.90 1.17 -4.98
C ASP A 55 -2.38 1.97 -3.78
N VAL A 56 -2.45 3.28 -3.93
CA VAL A 56 -2.89 4.19 -2.87
C VAL A 56 -4.30 4.67 -3.16
N ALA A 57 -5.19 4.53 -2.18
CA ALA A 57 -6.56 5.03 -2.26
C ALA A 57 -6.75 6.26 -1.38
N PHE A 58 -7.50 7.24 -1.88
CA PHE A 58 -7.82 8.48 -1.17
C PHE A 58 -9.31 8.79 -1.27
N ALA A 59 -9.93 9.18 -0.16
CA ALA A 59 -11.39 9.41 -0.05
C ALA A 59 -11.83 10.76 -0.64
N ALA A 60 -11.43 11.06 -1.88
CA ALA A 60 -11.84 12.25 -2.61
C ALA A 60 -11.65 12.08 -4.12
N HIS A 61 -12.41 12.84 -4.92
CA HIS A 61 -12.13 13.04 -6.35
C HIS A 61 -10.98 14.03 -6.51
N SER A 62 -9.75 13.54 -6.39
CA SER A 62 -8.58 14.39 -6.59
C SER A 62 -8.16 14.40 -8.06
N SER A 63 -7.71 15.55 -8.56
CA SER A 63 -7.07 15.70 -9.87
C SER A 63 -5.54 15.68 -9.79
N THR A 64 -4.98 15.91 -8.59
CA THR A 64 -3.55 15.84 -8.30
C THR A 64 -3.31 14.99 -7.06
N PHE A 65 -2.14 14.35 -6.97
CA PHE A 65 -1.79 13.52 -5.83
C PHE A 65 -0.31 13.70 -5.49
N PRO A 66 0.06 13.87 -4.21
CA PRO A 66 1.46 14.04 -3.84
C PRO A 66 2.23 12.76 -4.17
N GLN A 67 3.28 12.88 -4.98
CA GLN A 67 4.13 11.75 -5.38
C GLN A 67 4.67 10.99 -4.16
N THR A 68 4.99 11.70 -3.09
CA THR A 68 5.53 11.14 -1.83
C THR A 68 4.52 10.28 -1.06
N ALA A 69 3.23 10.34 -1.38
CA ALA A 69 2.23 9.44 -0.79
C ALA A 69 2.22 8.05 -1.48
N VAL A 70 2.81 7.93 -2.67
CA VAL A 70 3.07 6.65 -3.33
C VAL A 70 4.48 6.21 -2.97
N VAL A 71 4.61 5.01 -2.42
CA VAL A 71 5.88 4.47 -1.97
C VAL A 71 6.30 3.33 -2.90
N LEU A 72 7.50 3.46 -3.45
CA LEU A 72 8.22 2.38 -4.12
C LEU A 72 9.29 1.84 -3.18
N VAL A 73 9.70 0.60 -3.40
CA VAL A 73 10.79 -0.05 -2.67
C VAL A 73 11.88 -0.50 -3.61
N LYS A 74 13.12 -0.31 -3.18
CA LYS A 74 14.31 -0.85 -3.84
C LYS A 74 14.99 -1.84 -2.87
N PRO A 75 15.01 -3.14 -3.18
CA PRO A 75 15.76 -4.09 -2.36
C PRO A 75 17.25 -3.76 -2.39
N LEU A 76 17.87 -3.65 -1.20
CA LEU A 76 19.32 -3.44 -1.04
C LEU A 76 20.11 -4.75 -1.17
N ILE A 77 19.44 -5.88 -0.97
CA ILE A 77 19.95 -7.23 -1.21
C ILE A 77 18.92 -8.00 -2.04
N LYS A 78 19.36 -8.88 -2.94
CA LYS A 78 18.43 -9.72 -3.73
C LYS A 78 18.00 -10.97 -2.98
N TYR A 79 18.93 -11.53 -2.22
CA TYR A 79 18.76 -12.77 -1.47
C TYR A 79 19.58 -12.72 -0.18
N ASP A 80 19.14 -13.50 0.80
CA ASP A 80 19.89 -13.81 2.02
C ASP A 80 20.03 -15.33 2.20
N GLN A 81 20.35 -15.79 3.42
CA GLN A 81 20.51 -17.20 3.74
C GLN A 81 19.21 -18.02 3.60
N ILE A 82 18.04 -17.36 3.61
CA ILE A 82 16.73 -18.00 3.50
C ILE A 82 16.25 -18.00 2.04
N GLY A 83 16.72 -17.05 1.22
CA GLY A 83 16.46 -16.99 -0.21
C GLY A 83 16.16 -15.58 -0.69
N GLU A 84 15.42 -15.47 -1.81
CA GLU A 84 14.97 -14.19 -2.35
C GLU A 84 14.11 -13.41 -1.35
N ILE A 85 14.22 -12.08 -1.34
CA ILE A 85 13.46 -11.23 -0.41
C ILE A 85 12.19 -10.63 -1.02
N ILE A 86 12.10 -10.62 -2.37
CA ILE A 86 10.93 -10.20 -3.12
C ILE A 86 10.64 -11.17 -4.27
N LYS A 87 9.37 -11.27 -4.68
CA LYS A 87 8.93 -11.99 -5.89
C LYS A 87 7.78 -11.25 -6.58
N PRO A 88 7.59 -11.42 -7.89
CA PRO A 88 6.40 -10.90 -8.56
C PRO A 88 5.13 -11.63 -8.07
N PRO A 89 3.94 -11.03 -8.24
CA PRO A 89 2.67 -11.72 -8.06
C PRO A 89 2.57 -13.03 -8.85
N SER A 90 1.92 -14.04 -8.28
CA SER A 90 1.67 -15.31 -8.97
C SER A 90 0.36 -15.32 -9.76
N SER A 91 -0.63 -14.55 -9.31
CA SER A 91 -1.94 -14.43 -9.95
C SER A 91 -2.73 -13.28 -9.34
N TYR A 92 -3.91 -13.00 -9.91
CA TYR A 92 -4.85 -12.00 -9.42
C TYR A 92 -6.25 -12.59 -9.27
N GLU A 93 -6.97 -12.21 -8.21
CA GLU A 93 -8.40 -12.50 -8.04
C GLU A 93 -9.21 -11.23 -8.34
N ASP A 94 -10.26 -11.38 -9.14
CA ASP A 94 -11.22 -10.31 -9.45
C ASP A 94 -12.12 -10.03 -8.23
N ILE A 95 -11.97 -8.85 -7.61
CA ILE A 95 -12.78 -8.44 -6.45
C ILE A 95 -14.02 -7.67 -6.92
N TRP A 96 -13.86 -6.75 -7.86
CA TRP A 96 -14.91 -5.84 -8.31
C TRP A 96 -14.60 -5.20 -9.66
N ASP A 97 -15.66 -4.84 -10.38
CA ASP A 97 -15.59 -3.98 -11.56
C ASP A 97 -16.80 -3.03 -11.61
N ASP A 98 -16.62 -1.87 -12.24
CA ASP A 98 -17.62 -0.80 -12.26
C ASP A 98 -18.74 -0.99 -13.31
N LYS A 99 -18.88 -2.18 -13.92
CA LYS A 99 -19.91 -2.41 -14.95
C LYS A 99 -21.30 -2.11 -14.41
N GLY A 100 -22.03 -1.29 -15.17
CA GLY A 100 -23.39 -0.86 -14.84
C GLY A 100 -23.46 0.43 -14.03
N SER A 101 -22.32 0.96 -13.55
CA SER A 101 -22.31 2.17 -12.73
C SER A 101 -22.71 3.45 -13.48
N GLY A 102 -22.55 3.49 -14.80
CA GLY A 102 -22.73 4.71 -15.59
C GLY A 102 -21.64 5.77 -15.33
N GLY A 103 -20.61 5.45 -14.56
CA GLY A 103 -19.49 6.34 -14.24
C GLY A 103 -18.69 6.76 -15.47
N ARG A 104 -17.95 7.87 -15.33
CA ARG A 104 -17.09 8.40 -16.41
C ARG A 104 -15.87 7.52 -16.70
N HIS A 105 -15.42 6.77 -15.72
CA HIS A 105 -14.17 6.03 -15.77
C HIS A 105 -14.41 4.55 -15.47
N LYS A 106 -13.87 3.68 -16.31
CA LYS A 106 -13.85 2.25 -16.05
C LYS A 106 -12.87 1.93 -14.94
N GLY A 107 -13.24 0.99 -14.08
CA GLY A 107 -12.46 0.58 -12.94
C GLY A 107 -12.67 -0.89 -12.62
N SER A 108 -11.62 -1.53 -12.12
CA SER A 108 -11.71 -2.80 -11.42
C SER A 108 -10.70 -2.87 -10.28
N PHE A 109 -11.00 -3.69 -9.28
CA PHE A 109 -10.11 -3.98 -8.15
C PHE A 109 -9.75 -5.46 -8.12
N TRP A 110 -8.47 -5.73 -7.85
CA TRP A 110 -7.91 -7.07 -7.92
C TRP A 110 -7.11 -7.38 -6.66
N ARG A 111 -7.34 -8.57 -6.10
CA ARG A 111 -6.48 -9.12 -5.05
C ARG A 111 -5.22 -9.64 -5.70
N VAL A 112 -4.08 -9.19 -5.19
CA VAL A 112 -2.77 -9.71 -5.61
C VAL A 112 -2.47 -10.98 -4.81
N HIS A 113 -2.29 -12.11 -5.49
CA HIS A 113 -1.81 -13.34 -4.86
C HIS A 113 -0.30 -13.40 -4.93
N ALA A 114 0.32 -13.50 -3.76
CA ALA A 114 1.76 -13.68 -3.64
C ALA A 114 2.15 -15.16 -3.75
N PRO A 115 3.37 -15.47 -4.24
CA PRO A 115 3.92 -16.82 -4.15
C PRO A 115 4.03 -17.31 -2.69
N PRO A 116 4.10 -18.64 -2.45
CA PRO A 116 4.24 -19.19 -1.11
C PRO A 116 5.44 -18.59 -0.34
N GLY A 117 5.18 -18.14 0.89
CA GLY A 117 6.19 -17.49 1.74
C GLY A 117 6.32 -15.97 1.53
N PHE A 118 5.59 -15.40 0.59
CA PHE A 118 5.57 -13.97 0.29
C PHE A 118 4.17 -13.38 0.54
N VAL A 119 4.10 -12.06 0.63
CA VAL A 119 2.86 -11.30 0.87
C VAL A 119 2.80 -10.09 -0.05
N ALA A 120 1.62 -9.85 -0.63
CA ALA A 120 1.32 -8.60 -1.31
C ALA A 120 0.64 -7.63 -0.34
N LEU A 121 1.24 -6.45 -0.13
CA LEU A 121 0.83 -5.52 0.92
C LEU A 121 -0.48 -4.81 0.57
N GLY A 122 -0.67 -4.40 -0.69
CA GLY A 122 -1.89 -3.78 -1.19
C GLY A 122 -2.60 -4.58 -2.28
N ASP A 123 -3.92 -4.44 -2.36
CA ASP A 123 -4.66 -4.78 -3.58
C ASP A 123 -4.42 -3.69 -4.65
N VAL A 124 -4.84 -3.94 -5.89
CA VAL A 124 -4.54 -3.04 -7.02
C VAL A 124 -5.79 -2.69 -7.82
N ALA A 125 -5.79 -1.52 -8.42
CA ALA A 125 -6.81 -1.07 -9.36
C ALA A 125 -6.35 -1.24 -10.81
N CYS A 126 -7.30 -1.32 -11.73
CA CYS A 126 -7.08 -1.21 -13.17
C CYS A 126 -8.09 -0.23 -13.77
N ASN A 127 -7.66 0.57 -14.74
CA ASN A 127 -8.51 1.55 -15.46
C ASN A 127 -9.39 0.90 -16.54
N ASN A 128 -9.60 -0.41 -16.45
CA ASN A 128 -10.36 -1.27 -17.34
C ASN A 128 -10.87 -2.48 -16.54
N TRP A 129 -11.44 -3.49 -17.20
CA TRP A 129 -12.02 -4.67 -16.55
C TRP A 129 -11.18 -5.94 -16.69
N SER A 130 -9.95 -5.81 -17.18
CA SER A 130 -9.00 -6.90 -17.31
C SER A 130 -8.07 -6.91 -16.11
N GLN A 131 -7.55 -8.09 -15.80
CA GLN A 131 -6.50 -8.25 -14.79
C GLN A 131 -5.26 -7.42 -15.14
N PRO A 132 -4.39 -7.14 -14.15
CA PRO A 132 -3.17 -6.39 -14.39
C PRO A 132 -2.25 -7.02 -15.47
N SER A 133 -1.54 -6.17 -16.22
CA SER A 133 -0.67 -6.61 -17.32
C SER A 133 0.60 -7.32 -16.84
N ALA A 134 1.29 -7.98 -17.77
CA ALA A 134 2.59 -8.59 -17.48
C ALA A 134 3.65 -7.54 -17.10
N GLU A 135 3.65 -6.38 -17.77
CA GLU A 135 4.56 -5.26 -17.46
C GLU A 135 4.32 -4.74 -16.04
N PHE A 136 3.06 -4.57 -15.66
CA PHE A 136 2.70 -4.21 -14.30
C PHE A 136 3.18 -5.28 -13.30
N THR A 137 2.92 -6.55 -13.60
CA THR A 137 3.29 -7.69 -12.73
C THR A 137 4.80 -7.73 -12.49
N ALA A 138 5.61 -7.41 -13.49
CA ALA A 138 7.07 -7.34 -13.37
C ALA A 138 7.56 -6.17 -12.49
N LYS A 139 6.75 -5.12 -12.31
CA LYS A 139 7.07 -3.94 -11.49
C LYS A 139 6.41 -3.96 -10.10
N TYR A 140 5.71 -5.04 -9.74
CA TYR A 140 5.13 -5.21 -8.41
C TYR A 140 5.93 -6.24 -7.60
N ALA A 141 6.23 -5.93 -6.34
CA ALA A 141 6.90 -6.83 -5.41
C ALA A 141 5.94 -7.36 -4.34
N CYS A 142 5.80 -8.67 -4.28
CA CYS A 142 5.43 -9.37 -3.06
C CYS A 142 6.68 -9.52 -2.19
N ILE A 143 6.60 -9.23 -0.90
CA ILE A 143 7.74 -9.25 0.03
C ILE A 143 7.68 -10.51 0.87
N ARG A 144 8.84 -11.11 1.18
CA ARG A 144 8.91 -12.32 2.01
C ARG A 144 8.32 -12.06 3.40
N LYS A 145 7.46 -12.98 3.87
CA LYS A 145 6.58 -12.76 5.03
C LYS A 145 7.34 -12.44 6.33
N ASP A 146 8.51 -13.03 6.55
CA ASP A 146 9.37 -12.82 7.74
C ASP A 146 9.99 -11.40 7.81
N LEU A 147 9.97 -10.65 6.72
CA LEU A 147 10.49 -9.28 6.66
C LEU A 147 9.43 -8.23 6.97
N LEU A 148 8.19 -8.63 7.20
CA LEU A 148 7.04 -7.74 7.37
C LEU A 148 6.58 -7.68 8.81
N SER A 149 5.93 -6.57 9.19
CA SER A 149 5.25 -6.44 10.47
C SER A 149 3.83 -7.00 10.34
N ALA A 150 3.44 -7.82 11.32
CA ALA A 150 2.09 -8.35 11.47
C ALA A 150 1.20 -7.48 12.38
N ASP A 151 1.70 -6.34 12.86
CA ASP A 151 0.96 -5.40 13.72
C ASP A 151 0.05 -4.47 12.90
N ALA A 152 -0.17 -4.81 11.63
CA ALA A 152 -1.01 -4.06 10.73
C ALA A 152 -2.48 -4.44 10.89
N GLU A 153 -3.36 -3.48 10.68
CA GLU A 153 -4.79 -3.67 10.70
C GLU A 153 -5.48 -2.89 9.58
N LEU A 154 -6.68 -3.34 9.21
CA LEU A 154 -7.56 -2.55 8.36
C LEU A 154 -8.19 -1.43 9.20
N SER A 155 -8.41 -0.26 8.58
CA SER A 155 -9.11 0.86 9.19
C SER A 155 -10.45 0.47 9.83
N SER A 156 -10.85 1.21 10.87
CA SER A 156 -12.12 0.96 11.57
C SER A 156 -13.34 1.18 10.68
N SER A 157 -13.29 2.17 9.79
CA SER A 157 -14.28 2.45 8.75
C SER A 157 -13.73 2.16 7.36
N ALA A 158 -14.61 1.81 6.43
CA ALA A 158 -14.25 1.75 5.01
C ALA A 158 -13.80 3.14 4.53
N LEU A 159 -12.77 3.18 3.71
CA LEU A 159 -12.35 4.38 2.99
C LEU A 159 -13.38 4.73 1.91
N TRP A 160 -13.91 3.71 1.24
CA TRP A 160 -14.93 3.86 0.21
C TRP A 160 -15.80 2.60 0.10
N THR A 161 -17.05 2.76 -0.34
CA THR A 161 -17.92 1.67 -0.79
C THR A 161 -18.64 2.08 -2.06
N ASP A 162 -19.01 1.12 -2.90
CA ASP A 162 -19.74 1.38 -4.15
C ASP A 162 -21.24 1.66 -3.96
N LYS A 163 -21.72 1.85 -2.72
CA LYS A 163 -23.14 2.13 -2.45
C LYS A 163 -23.59 3.39 -3.20
N GLY A 164 -24.68 3.25 -3.96
CA GLY A 164 -25.24 4.31 -4.80
C GLY A 164 -24.63 4.37 -6.21
N SER A 165 -23.54 3.65 -6.47
CA SER A 165 -22.84 3.71 -7.76
C SER A 165 -23.61 3.09 -8.93
N GLY A 166 -24.62 2.26 -8.68
CA GLY A 166 -25.30 1.47 -9.71
C GLY A 166 -24.49 0.29 -10.27
N ALA A 167 -23.27 0.06 -9.80
CA ALA A 167 -22.49 -1.11 -10.17
C ALA A 167 -23.22 -2.42 -9.82
N LYS A 168 -23.02 -3.46 -10.63
CA LYS A 168 -23.70 -4.76 -10.43
C LYS A 168 -23.16 -5.57 -9.25
N ARG A 169 -21.94 -5.29 -8.83
CA ARG A 169 -21.21 -6.01 -7.76
C ARG A 169 -20.92 -5.03 -6.64
N ASN A 170 -21.00 -5.51 -5.41
CA ASN A 170 -20.65 -4.72 -4.23
C ASN A 170 -19.15 -4.72 -3.98
N VAL A 171 -18.63 -3.61 -3.45
CA VAL A 171 -17.26 -3.54 -2.94
C VAL A 171 -17.12 -2.55 -1.79
N SER A 172 -16.14 -2.81 -0.92
CA SER A 172 -15.60 -1.85 0.04
C SER A 172 -14.08 -1.80 -0.07
N VAL A 173 -13.52 -0.62 0.17
CA VAL A 173 -12.07 -0.34 0.16
C VAL A 173 -11.66 0.08 1.56
N TRP A 174 -10.60 -0.55 2.09
CA TRP A 174 -10.13 -0.37 3.46
C TRP A 174 -8.66 0.01 3.46
N SER A 175 -8.29 1.05 4.19
CA SER A 175 -6.87 1.41 4.34
C SER A 175 -6.17 0.38 5.20
N VAL A 176 -4.97 -0.04 4.79
CA VAL A 176 -4.05 -0.80 5.64
C VAL A 176 -3.30 0.20 6.51
N ARG A 177 -3.30 -0.01 7.83
CA ARG A 177 -2.62 0.83 8.81
C ARG A 177 -1.63 -0.02 9.60
N GLY A 178 -0.47 0.54 9.92
CA GLY A 178 0.50 -0.06 10.82
C GLY A 178 1.15 1.02 11.68
N TYR A 179 1.72 0.63 12.83
CA TYR A 179 2.42 1.56 13.71
C TYR A 179 3.67 2.12 13.02
N PHE A 180 3.80 3.44 13.00
CA PHE A 180 4.95 4.21 12.50
C PHE A 180 5.34 4.00 11.03
N GLN A 181 4.40 3.72 10.11
CA GLN A 181 4.77 3.34 8.74
C GLN A 181 4.19 4.24 7.64
N PRO A 182 4.97 4.52 6.58
CA PRO A 182 4.50 5.29 5.43
C PRO A 182 3.69 4.37 4.52
N THR A 183 2.38 4.19 4.76
CA THR A 183 1.56 3.41 3.82
C THR A 183 0.18 4.01 3.60
N GLY A 184 -0.18 4.17 2.32
CA GLY A 184 -1.52 4.53 1.85
C GLY A 184 -2.23 3.38 1.11
N TYR A 185 -1.70 2.16 1.20
CA TYR A 185 -2.26 1.01 0.47
C TYR A 185 -3.62 0.59 1.00
N PHE A 186 -4.39 -0.07 0.15
CA PHE A 186 -5.72 -0.55 0.51
C PHE A 186 -5.89 -2.05 0.28
N LYS A 187 -6.90 -2.62 0.96
CA LYS A 187 -7.51 -3.90 0.62
C LYS A 187 -8.94 -3.67 0.17
N ALA A 188 -9.34 -4.28 -0.94
CA ALA A 188 -10.71 -4.25 -1.42
C ALA A 188 -11.45 -5.53 -1.00
N HIS A 189 -12.76 -5.48 -0.86
CA HIS A 189 -13.55 -6.63 -0.47
C HIS A 189 -14.88 -6.64 -1.21
N SER A 190 -15.29 -7.79 -1.73
CA SER A 190 -16.49 -7.99 -2.56
C SER A 190 -17.82 -7.94 -1.79
N ALA A 191 -17.83 -7.21 -0.68
CA ALA A 191 -19.00 -6.89 0.14
C ALA A 191 -18.78 -5.53 0.82
N HIS A 192 -19.83 -4.94 1.38
CA HIS A 192 -19.73 -3.66 2.09
C HIS A 192 -19.18 -3.77 3.52
N ALA A 193 -19.20 -4.97 4.10
CA ALA A 193 -18.73 -5.21 5.46
C ALA A 193 -17.20 -5.26 5.52
N LYS A 194 -16.64 -5.01 6.71
CA LYS A 194 -15.20 -5.15 6.94
C LYS A 194 -14.79 -6.62 6.77
N PRO A 195 -13.79 -6.92 5.93
CA PRO A 195 -13.32 -8.28 5.80
C PRO A 195 -12.46 -8.69 7.00
N ASN A 196 -12.42 -9.99 7.28
CA ASN A 196 -11.43 -10.59 8.16
C ASN A 196 -10.22 -11.01 7.32
N LEU A 197 -9.29 -10.08 7.06
CA LEU A 197 -8.07 -10.32 6.30
C LEU A 197 -6.85 -10.08 7.16
N GLU A 198 -5.89 -11.01 7.11
CA GLU A 198 -4.54 -10.79 7.61
C GLU A 198 -3.86 -9.76 6.70
N VAL A 199 -3.30 -8.70 7.29
CA VAL A 199 -2.60 -7.64 6.57
C VAL A 199 -1.23 -7.40 7.17
N PHE A 200 -0.35 -6.83 6.36
CA PHE A 200 1.05 -6.63 6.69
C PHE A 200 1.50 -5.27 6.20
N THR A 201 2.55 -4.75 6.82
CA THR A 201 3.18 -3.51 6.40
C THR A 201 4.71 -3.63 6.50
N LEU A 202 5.42 -2.77 5.77
CA LEU A 202 6.89 -2.77 5.72
C LEU A 202 7.46 -2.04 6.94
N PRO A 203 8.15 -2.72 7.88
CA PRO A 203 8.60 -2.09 9.12
C PRO A 203 9.69 -1.05 8.87
N VAL A 204 9.67 0.04 9.65
CA VAL A 204 10.69 1.11 9.61
C VAL A 204 12.10 0.56 9.81
N ALA A 205 12.28 -0.42 10.71
CA ALA A 205 13.56 -1.08 10.96
C ALA A 205 14.11 -1.89 9.77
N LYS A 206 13.31 -2.10 8.72
CA LYS A 206 13.76 -2.69 7.44
C LYS A 206 14.10 -1.63 6.39
N ILE A 207 13.82 -0.37 6.69
CA ILE A 207 14.00 0.78 5.80
C ILE A 207 15.16 1.67 6.28
N TYR A 208 15.31 1.84 7.60
CA TYR A 208 16.30 2.72 8.23
C TYR A 208 17.30 1.96 9.08
N GLU A 209 18.52 2.49 9.22
CA GLU A 209 19.52 1.96 10.15
C GLU A 209 19.26 2.43 11.59
N ASP A 210 19.77 1.68 12.58
CA ASP A 210 19.56 1.98 14.01
C ASP A 210 19.93 3.42 14.43
N HIS A 211 20.91 4.04 13.77
CA HIS A 211 21.33 5.41 14.06
C HIS A 211 20.31 6.48 13.60
N ASP A 212 19.46 6.16 12.63
CA ASP A 212 18.39 7.03 12.14
C ASP A 212 17.12 6.92 13.00
N LEU A 213 16.94 5.79 13.70
CA LEU A 213 15.77 5.52 14.55
C LEU A 213 15.80 6.25 15.89
N HIS A 214 16.99 6.64 16.38
CA HIS A 214 17.16 7.33 17.67
C HIS A 214 16.44 8.69 17.74
N TRP A 215 16.23 9.35 16.59
CA TRP A 215 15.53 10.64 16.54
C TRP A 215 14.00 10.54 16.60
N LEU A 216 13.41 9.39 16.22
CA LEU A 216 11.96 9.21 16.22
C LEU A 216 11.40 8.95 17.63
N GLY A 217 12.24 8.52 18.57
CA GLY A 217 11.85 8.22 19.96
C GLY A 217 11.90 9.40 20.93
N GLN A 218 12.35 10.59 20.51
CA GLN A 218 12.55 11.73 21.42
C GLN A 218 11.41 12.77 21.44
N THR A 219 10.35 12.59 20.64
CA THR A 219 9.19 13.52 20.63
C THR A 219 8.11 13.19 21.67
N GLY A 220 8.42 12.27 22.60
CA GLY A 220 7.50 11.78 23.62
C GLY A 220 7.37 12.60 24.91
N ASP A 221 8.14 13.67 25.10
CA ASP A 221 8.03 14.54 26.28
C ASP A 221 8.04 16.02 25.86
N LEU A 222 6.86 16.55 25.52
CA LEU A 222 6.63 17.99 25.55
C LEU A 222 6.08 18.34 26.94
N ASP A 223 6.99 18.62 27.87
CA ASP A 223 6.66 19.30 29.11
C ASP A 223 6.05 20.67 28.80
N PHE A 224 4.80 20.83 29.21
CA PHE A 224 4.08 22.10 29.26
C PHE A 224 4.74 23.00 30.33
N CYS A 225 5.79 23.74 29.95
CA CYS A 225 6.24 24.87 30.75
C CYS A 225 5.42 26.10 30.38
N SER A 226 4.35 26.32 31.15
CA SER A 226 3.69 27.61 31.29
C SER A 226 4.68 28.66 31.81
N GLY A 227 4.95 29.68 31.02
CA GLY A 227 5.72 30.86 31.44
C GLY A 227 4.90 32.13 31.24
N THR A 228 4.25 32.58 32.30
CA THR A 228 3.57 33.88 32.41
C THR A 228 4.57 34.93 32.91
N HIS A 229 4.52 36.14 32.32
CA HIS A 229 5.11 37.42 32.76
C HIS A 229 6.65 37.47 32.90
N ILE A 230 7.34 38.49 32.40
CA ILE A 230 7.17 39.94 32.61
C ILE A 230 7.55 40.69 31.33
#